data_AF-A0AAN7BXT5-F1
#
_entry.id   AF-A0AAN7BXT5-F1
#
_cell.length_a   1.000
_cell.length_b   1.000
_cell.length_c   1.000
_cell.angle_alpha   90.00
_cell.angle_beta   90.00
_cell.angle_gamma   90.00
#
_symmetry.space_group_name_H-M   'P 1'
#
loop_
_entity.id
_entity.type
_entity.pdbx_description
1 polymer ?
#
loop_
_entity_poly.entity_id
_entity_poly.type
_entity_poly.pdbx_seq_one_letter_code
_entity_poly.pdbx_strand_id
1 'polypeptide(L)'
;MSFRYRRRRANEDEETPQSSKQIGVDFDDDRWIIDVDLHNIITKIARPRSRLKQLKDLLRSAETPTDALQGEQSYLINFAVLQRIYIGQLREKLIRQAIDLRFKARQPAGWTDTLKLYSKSKAQALKDYDYMEQRHLLPDDPFYVSGERYNDRKLLQHLLGIRGEQIKRKVVSKEIWEETSAYSSSAARHNTRPDNYRRSWIRGFWERIGVAIVSGAFLIAPMWLMVLRNTLYTGLISTTGFVTVFGLTTAAFLRSPTEVMSCTAAYAAVLVVFVGLITETAKD
;
A
#
# COMPACT_ATOMS: atom_id res chain seq x y z
N MET A 1 -6.35 -31.02 6.66
CA MET A 1 -7.58 -30.84 5.82
C MET A 1 -7.30 -29.79 4.74
N SER A 2 -7.13 -30.17 3.47
CA SER A 2 -6.61 -29.26 2.42
C SER A 2 -7.69 -28.31 1.88
N PHE A 3 -7.56 -27.00 2.15
CA PHE A 3 -8.44 -25.97 1.60
C PHE A 3 -7.77 -25.28 0.40
N ARG A 4 -8.41 -25.35 -0.78
CA ARG A 4 -7.96 -24.68 -2.00
C ARG A 4 -8.46 -23.23 -2.02
N TYR A 5 -7.55 -22.26 -1.95
CA TYR A 5 -7.90 -20.85 -2.02
C TYR A 5 -8.04 -20.37 -3.49
N ARG A 6 -9.27 -20.14 -3.95
CA ARG A 6 -9.56 -19.62 -5.30
C ARG A 6 -9.69 -18.09 -5.25
N ARG A 7 -8.64 -17.36 -5.66
CA ARG A 7 -8.70 -15.90 -5.83
C ARG A 7 -9.53 -15.57 -7.07
N ARG A 8 -10.81 -15.25 -6.89
CA ARG A 8 -11.74 -14.81 -7.95
C ARG A 8 -11.35 -13.39 -8.39
N ARG A 9 -10.75 -13.23 -9.58
CA ARG A 9 -10.70 -11.93 -10.28
C ARG A 9 -11.94 -11.82 -11.16
N ALA A 10 -12.64 -10.70 -11.03
CA ALA A 10 -13.64 -10.28 -12.01
C ALA A 10 -12.91 -9.51 -13.13
N ASN A 11 -13.34 -9.81 -14.35
CA ASN A 11 -13.12 -9.16 -15.64
C ASN A 11 -11.81 -9.48 -16.39
N GLU A 12 -12.03 -10.28 -17.44
CA GLU A 12 -11.29 -10.45 -18.70
C GLU A 12 -11.11 -9.06 -19.37
N ASP A 13 -10.01 -8.75 -20.08
CA ASP A 13 -9.68 -9.29 -21.40
C ASP A 13 -8.17 -9.45 -21.68
N GLU A 14 -7.89 -10.47 -22.49
CA GLU A 14 -6.77 -10.73 -23.44
C GLU A 14 -5.30 -11.03 -23.01
N GLU A 15 -4.88 -12.24 -23.43
CA GLU A 15 -3.53 -12.80 -23.74
C GLU A 15 -2.60 -13.38 -22.63
N THR A 16 -2.90 -14.66 -22.29
CA THR A 16 -2.05 -15.90 -22.11
C THR A 16 -0.58 -15.89 -21.60
N PRO A 17 -0.06 -17.01 -21.03
CA PRO A 17 -0.59 -17.91 -20.02
C PRO A 17 0.48 -18.15 -18.92
N GLN A 18 0.56 -17.31 -17.90
CA GLN A 18 1.17 -17.75 -16.64
C GLN A 18 0.14 -18.61 -15.93
N SER A 19 0.19 -19.92 -16.17
CA SER A 19 -0.39 -20.94 -15.31
C SER A 19 -0.22 -20.50 -13.87
N SER A 20 -1.31 -20.06 -13.24
CA SER A 20 -1.35 -19.76 -11.81
C SER A 20 -1.10 -21.09 -11.12
N LYS A 21 0.19 -21.38 -10.88
CA LYS A 21 0.61 -22.55 -10.10
C LYS A 21 -0.14 -22.45 -8.79
N GLN A 22 -1.14 -23.31 -8.62
CA GLN A 22 -1.83 -23.46 -7.35
C GLN A 22 -0.76 -23.89 -6.36
N ILE A 23 -0.33 -22.97 -5.50
CA ILE A 23 0.53 -23.31 -4.38
C ILE A 23 -0.39 -24.07 -3.43
N GLY A 24 -0.21 -25.39 -3.36
CA GLY A 24 -0.85 -26.20 -2.33
C GLY A 24 -0.28 -25.78 -0.99
N VAL A 25 -1.10 -25.15 -0.16
CA VAL A 25 -0.73 -24.71 1.18
C VAL A 25 -1.22 -25.79 2.14
N ASP A 26 -0.29 -26.47 2.80
CA ASP A 26 -0.61 -27.42 3.86
C ASP A 26 -0.68 -26.68 5.19
N PHE A 27 -1.89 -26.42 5.69
CA PHE A 27 -2.08 -25.70 6.95
C PHE A 27 -1.69 -26.53 8.19
N ASP A 28 -1.45 -27.83 8.01
CA ASP A 28 -1.00 -28.71 9.09
C ASP A 28 0.53 -28.60 9.32
N ASP A 29 1.29 -27.99 8.39
CA ASP A 29 2.74 -27.71 8.53
C ASP A 29 3.00 -26.23 8.89
N ASP A 30 3.67 -25.97 10.01
CA ASP A 30 4.08 -24.63 10.49
C ASP A 30 4.86 -23.79 9.46
N ARG A 31 5.33 -24.41 8.36
CA ARG A 31 6.05 -23.75 7.26
C ARG A 31 5.15 -23.06 6.24
N TRP A 32 3.83 -23.29 6.26
CA TRP A 32 2.91 -22.80 5.24
C TRP A 32 2.92 -21.27 5.07
N ILE A 33 3.13 -20.54 6.16
CA ILE A 33 3.25 -19.07 6.15
C ILE A 33 4.48 -18.63 5.37
N ILE A 34 5.57 -19.39 5.49
CA ILE A 34 6.81 -19.12 4.79
C ILE A 34 6.61 -19.40 3.31
N ASP A 35 5.99 -20.52 2.94
CA ASP A 35 5.85 -20.97 1.55
C ASP A 35 5.04 -20.00 0.69
N VAL A 36 4.01 -19.37 1.25
CA VAL A 36 3.17 -18.38 0.54
C VAL A 36 3.99 -17.16 0.11
N ASP A 37 4.90 -16.71 0.97
CA ASP A 37 5.70 -15.50 0.74
C ASP A 37 7.14 -15.79 0.28
N LEU A 38 7.59 -17.05 0.29
CA LEU A 38 8.95 -17.48 -0.05
C LEU A 38 9.39 -16.98 -1.43
N HIS A 39 8.48 -17.05 -2.41
CA HIS A 39 8.73 -16.62 -3.78
C HIS A 39 8.82 -15.10 -3.97
N ASN A 40 8.55 -14.32 -2.92
CA ASN A 40 8.68 -12.86 -2.89
C ASN A 40 9.90 -12.40 -2.08
N ILE A 41 10.58 -13.29 -1.34
CA ILE A 41 11.76 -12.95 -0.55
C ILE A 41 12.94 -12.63 -1.47
N ILE A 42 13.21 -13.51 -2.44
CA ILE A 42 14.30 -13.37 -3.40
C ILE A 42 13.75 -13.45 -4.81
N THR A 43 13.98 -12.40 -5.58
CA THR A 43 13.60 -12.35 -7.00
C THR A 43 14.84 -12.20 -7.86
N LYS A 44 14.89 -12.93 -8.98
CA LYS A 44 15.97 -12.81 -9.94
C LYS A 44 15.69 -11.61 -10.82
N ILE A 45 16.63 -10.69 -10.92
CA ILE A 45 16.54 -9.51 -11.78
C ILE A 45 17.49 -9.66 -12.96
N ALA A 46 17.03 -9.29 -14.15
CA ALA A 46 17.85 -9.33 -15.36
C ALA A 46 18.08 -7.91 -15.88
N ARG A 47 19.32 -7.62 -16.28
CA ARG A 47 19.69 -6.31 -16.83
C ARG A 47 18.92 -6.03 -18.12
N PRO A 48 18.22 -4.88 -18.23
CA PRO A 48 17.60 -4.50 -19.49
C PRO A 48 18.71 -4.26 -20.51
N ARG A 49 18.69 -5.03 -21.61
CA ARG A 49 19.67 -4.86 -22.68
C ARG A 49 19.36 -3.56 -23.41
N SER A 50 20.35 -2.68 -23.57
CA SER A 50 20.18 -1.43 -24.34
C SER A 50 19.66 -1.74 -25.75
N ARG A 51 18.62 -1.01 -26.19
CA ARG A 51 17.99 -1.17 -27.52
C ARG A 51 19.01 -1.11 -28.67
N LEU A 52 20.05 -0.29 -28.53
CA LEU A 52 21.13 -0.18 -29.52
C LEU A 52 21.99 -1.44 -29.61
N LYS A 53 22.25 -2.10 -28.47
CA LYS A 53 22.96 -3.38 -28.44
C LYS A 53 22.08 -4.51 -28.99
N GLN A 54 20.77 -4.50 -28.70
CA GLN A 54 19.82 -5.47 -29.26
C GLN A 54 19.76 -5.39 -30.79
N LEU A 55 19.71 -4.19 -31.36
CA LEU A 55 19.64 -3.98 -32.80
C LEU A 55 20.96 -4.37 -33.51
N LYS A 56 22.10 -4.10 -32.85
CA LYS A 56 23.43 -4.48 -33.35
C LYS A 56 23.64 -6.01 -33.33
N ASP A 57 23.14 -6.69 -32.31
CA ASP A 57 23.20 -8.16 -32.21
C ASP A 57 22.26 -8.85 -33.21
N LEU A 58 21.09 -8.26 -33.47
CA LEU A 58 20.13 -8.70 -34.51
C LEU A 58 20.71 -8.62 -35.92
N LEU A 59 21.46 -7.57 -36.22
CA LEU A 59 22.13 -7.41 -37.52
C LEU A 59 23.34 -8.35 -37.68
N ARG A 60 23.86 -8.92 -36.60
CA ARG A 60 25.08 -9.75 -36.59
C ARG A 60 24.82 -11.26 -36.51
N SER A 61 23.61 -11.71 -36.18
CA SER A 61 23.36 -13.12 -35.84
C SER A 61 22.37 -13.76 -36.81
N ALA A 62 22.87 -14.61 -37.72
CA ALA A 62 22.07 -15.52 -38.55
C ALA A 62 21.96 -16.94 -37.94
N GLU A 63 22.45 -17.16 -36.72
CA GLU A 63 22.41 -18.46 -36.04
C GLU A 63 21.63 -18.39 -34.71
N THR A 64 20.65 -19.29 -34.61
CA THR A 64 19.86 -19.77 -33.46
C THR A 64 19.60 -18.79 -32.28
N PRO A 65 18.34 -18.36 -32.04
CA PRO A 65 18.02 -17.21 -31.17
C PRO A 65 17.85 -17.53 -29.67
N THR A 66 18.17 -18.72 -29.19
CA THR A 66 17.64 -19.21 -27.90
C THR A 66 18.47 -18.88 -26.67
N ASP A 67 19.80 -18.76 -26.75
CA ASP A 67 20.64 -18.51 -25.55
C ASP A 67 21.28 -17.12 -25.48
N ALA A 68 21.29 -16.39 -26.60
CA ALA A 68 21.96 -15.10 -26.67
C ALA A 68 21.26 -13.99 -25.86
N LEU A 69 20.06 -14.20 -25.31
CA LEU A 69 19.21 -13.20 -24.64
C LEU A 69 19.40 -13.06 -23.12
N GLN A 70 20.23 -13.87 -22.46
CA GLN A 70 20.44 -13.78 -21.01
C GLN A 70 21.40 -12.64 -20.66
N GLY A 71 20.88 -11.41 -20.59
CA GLY A 71 21.60 -10.29 -19.99
C GLY A 71 22.04 -10.61 -18.56
N GLU A 72 23.05 -9.87 -18.05
CA GLU A 72 23.59 -10.04 -16.70
C GLU A 72 22.46 -10.25 -15.67
N GLN A 73 22.54 -11.37 -14.96
CA GLN A 73 21.54 -11.77 -13.98
C GLN A 73 22.05 -11.41 -12.59
N SER A 74 21.17 -10.81 -11.81
CA SER A 74 21.42 -10.45 -10.42
C SER A 74 20.21 -10.81 -9.57
N TYR A 75 20.26 -10.50 -8.29
CA TYR A 75 19.23 -10.88 -7.33
C TYR A 75 18.74 -9.64 -6.58
N LEU A 76 17.50 -9.71 -6.11
CA LEU A 76 16.89 -8.71 -5.26
C LEU A 76 16.30 -9.41 -4.04
N ILE A 77 16.68 -8.95 -2.85
CA ILE A 77 16.19 -9.45 -1.57
C ILE A 77 15.28 -8.39 -0.95
N ASN A 78 14.09 -8.81 -0.52
CA ASN A 78 13.10 -7.95 0.10
C ASN A 78 12.97 -8.25 1.61
N PHE A 79 13.55 -7.40 2.46
CA PHE A 79 13.50 -7.60 3.90
C PHE A 79 12.12 -7.35 4.51
N ALA A 80 11.28 -6.55 3.87
CA ALA A 80 9.94 -6.33 4.37
C ALA A 80 9.04 -7.56 4.21
N VAL A 81 9.32 -8.43 3.23
CA VAL A 81 8.65 -9.73 3.13
C VAL A 81 9.04 -10.61 4.32
N LEU A 82 10.31 -10.59 4.74
CA LEU A 82 10.73 -11.29 5.97
C LEU A 82 10.01 -10.75 7.20
N GLN A 83 9.88 -9.42 7.32
CA GLN A 83 9.13 -8.80 8.41
C GLN A 83 7.66 -9.24 8.41
N ARG A 84 7.04 -9.34 7.24
CA ARG A 84 5.66 -9.83 7.09
C ARG A 84 5.52 -11.29 7.51
N ILE A 85 6.46 -12.16 7.11
CA ILE A 85 6.50 -13.57 7.52
C ILE A 85 6.63 -13.65 9.04
N TYR A 86 7.52 -12.87 9.64
CA TYR A 86 7.72 -12.81 11.09
C TYR A 86 6.43 -12.41 11.84
N ILE A 87 5.72 -11.37 11.39
CA ILE A 87 4.43 -10.97 11.96
C ILE A 87 3.38 -12.09 11.79
N GLY A 88 3.39 -12.80 10.65
CA GLY A 88 2.54 -13.96 10.40
C GLY A 88 2.77 -15.09 11.39
N GLN A 89 4.03 -15.48 11.61
CA GLN A 89 4.41 -16.51 12.58
C GLN A 89 4.00 -16.13 14.00
N LEU A 90 4.19 -14.86 14.39
CA LEU A 90 3.75 -14.36 15.68
C LEU A 90 2.22 -14.49 15.83
N ARG A 91 1.45 -14.14 14.79
CA ARG A 91 -0.02 -14.25 14.81
C ARG A 91 -0.48 -15.70 14.94
N GLU A 92 0.15 -16.63 14.24
CA GLU A 92 -0.19 -18.05 14.32
C GLU A 92 0.03 -18.61 15.72
N LYS A 93 1.19 -18.33 16.33
CA LYS A 93 1.51 -18.77 17.70
C LYS A 93 0.44 -18.31 18.69
N LEU A 94 -0.03 -17.06 18.57
CA LEU A 94 -1.12 -16.56 19.39
C LEU A 94 -2.45 -17.27 19.14
N ILE A 95 -2.80 -17.50 17.87
CA ILE A 95 -4.05 -18.18 17.53
C ILE A 95 -4.05 -19.59 18.15
N ARG A 96 -2.93 -20.32 18.04
CA ARG A 96 -2.79 -21.65 18.66
C ARG A 96 -2.96 -21.59 20.18
N GLN A 97 -2.31 -20.64 20.86
CA GLN A 97 -2.48 -20.45 22.30
C GLN A 97 -3.92 -20.06 22.70
N ALA A 98 -4.58 -19.22 21.90
CA ALA A 98 -5.97 -18.83 22.14
C ALA A 98 -6.94 -20.01 21.96
N ILE A 99 -6.70 -20.86 20.97
CA ILE A 99 -7.43 -22.12 20.75
C ILE A 99 -7.21 -23.05 21.95
N ASP A 100 -5.97 -23.24 22.39
CA ASP A 100 -5.66 -24.08 23.54
C ASP A 100 -6.35 -23.58 24.82
N LEU A 101 -6.36 -22.26 25.06
CA LEU A 101 -7.08 -21.65 26.18
C LEU A 101 -8.59 -21.90 26.10
N ARG A 102 -9.17 -21.78 24.90
CA ARG A 102 -10.62 -21.95 24.70
C ARG A 102 -11.07 -23.39 24.85
N PHE A 103 -10.31 -24.36 24.33
CA PHE A 103 -10.76 -25.74 24.20
C PHE A 103 -10.14 -26.71 25.21
N LYS A 104 -8.91 -26.45 25.69
CA LYS A 104 -8.24 -27.34 26.66
C LYS A 104 -8.40 -26.87 28.11
N ALA A 105 -9.00 -25.70 28.34
CA ALA A 105 -9.27 -25.09 29.65
C ALA A 105 -8.07 -25.10 30.62
N ARG A 106 -6.85 -25.20 30.08
CA ARG A 106 -5.59 -25.19 30.82
C ARG A 106 -4.81 -23.98 30.38
N GLN A 107 -4.35 -23.19 31.35
CA GLN A 107 -3.40 -22.12 31.06
C GLN A 107 -2.08 -22.77 30.61
N PRO A 108 -1.57 -22.46 29.40
CA PRO A 108 -0.26 -22.92 28.98
C PRO A 108 0.81 -22.43 29.96
N ALA A 109 1.79 -23.26 30.28
CA ALA A 109 2.93 -22.82 31.10
C ALA A 109 3.66 -21.67 30.39
N GLY A 110 3.94 -20.57 31.10
CA GLY A 110 4.62 -19.40 30.55
C GLY A 110 3.80 -18.53 29.59
N TRP A 111 2.46 -18.69 29.55
CA TRP A 111 1.63 -17.92 28.61
C TRP A 111 1.65 -16.41 28.90
N THR A 112 1.76 -15.99 30.16
CA THR A 112 1.83 -14.57 30.56
C THR A 112 3.09 -13.90 30.04
N ASP A 113 4.22 -14.60 30.10
CA ASP A 113 5.50 -14.08 29.60
C ASP A 113 5.51 -14.09 28.08
N THR A 114 4.93 -15.13 27.47
CA THR A 114 4.75 -15.18 26.01
C THR A 114 3.85 -14.06 25.51
N LEU A 115 2.77 -13.75 26.22
CA LEU A 115 1.89 -12.62 25.90
C LEU A 115 2.59 -11.27 26.04
N LYS A 116 3.34 -11.06 27.12
CA LYS A 116 4.09 -9.82 27.35
C LYS A 116 5.18 -9.65 26.29
N LEU A 117 5.91 -10.72 26.00
CA LEU A 117 6.91 -10.74 24.94
C LEU A 117 6.26 -10.50 23.59
N TYR A 118 5.12 -11.12 23.32
CA TYR A 118 4.35 -10.93 22.09
C TYR A 118 3.82 -9.51 21.95
N SER A 119 3.20 -8.93 22.97
CA SER A 119 2.63 -7.59 22.87
C SER A 119 3.73 -6.57 22.60
N LYS A 120 4.87 -6.72 23.27
CA LYS A 120 6.07 -5.90 23.04
C LYS A 120 6.66 -6.14 21.65
N SER A 121 6.89 -7.39 21.26
CA SER A 121 7.51 -7.72 19.97
C SER A 121 6.61 -7.39 18.79
N LYS A 122 5.31 -7.60 18.91
CA LYS A 122 4.33 -7.21 17.89
C LYS A 122 4.20 -5.70 17.81
N ALA A 123 4.13 -4.98 18.93
CA ALA A 123 4.11 -3.52 18.90
C ALA A 123 5.36 -2.97 18.21
N GLN A 124 6.53 -3.54 18.51
CA GLN A 124 7.76 -3.17 17.81
C GLN A 124 7.70 -3.56 16.33
N ALA A 125 7.28 -4.78 16.00
CA ALA A 125 7.22 -5.25 14.62
C ALA A 125 6.22 -4.44 13.77
N LEU A 126 5.12 -3.97 14.36
CA LEU A 126 4.16 -3.08 13.72
C LEU A 126 4.75 -1.69 13.52
N LYS A 127 5.43 -1.13 14.53
CA LYS A 127 6.16 0.14 14.38
C LYS A 127 7.23 0.06 13.29
N ASP A 128 8.00 -1.03 13.27
CA ASP A 128 9.01 -1.27 12.25
C ASP A 128 8.36 -1.43 10.88
N TYR A 129 7.21 -2.09 10.79
CA TYR A 129 6.44 -2.22 9.56
C TYR A 129 5.92 -0.87 9.06
N ASP A 130 5.34 -0.05 9.94
CA ASP A 130 4.89 1.31 9.62
C ASP A 130 6.08 2.18 9.20
N TYR A 131 7.24 2.01 9.83
CA TYR A 131 8.48 2.69 9.45
C TYR A 131 8.98 2.25 8.08
N MET A 132 8.95 0.95 7.77
CA MET A 132 9.23 0.43 6.43
C MET A 132 8.24 1.00 5.40
N GLU A 133 6.98 1.15 5.77
CA GLU A 133 5.95 1.78 4.95
C GLU A 133 6.15 3.30 4.81
N GLN A 134 6.81 3.99 5.72
CA GLN A 134 7.14 5.40 5.49
C GLN A 134 8.37 5.54 4.57
N ARG A 135 9.33 4.63 4.72
CA ARG A 135 10.61 4.67 3.99
C ARG A 135 10.51 4.18 2.54
N HIS A 136 9.49 3.40 2.18
CA HIS A 136 9.35 2.88 0.80
C HIS A 136 9.18 3.97 -0.27
N LEU A 137 8.81 5.20 0.12
CA LEU A 137 8.66 6.35 -0.77
C LEU A 137 10.01 7.01 -1.10
N LEU A 138 11.06 6.68 -0.36
CA LEU A 138 12.39 7.23 -0.60
C LEU A 138 13.08 6.48 -1.75
N PRO A 139 13.87 7.18 -2.58
CA PRO A 139 14.68 6.55 -3.63
C PRO A 139 15.74 5.58 -3.12
N ASP A 140 16.05 5.61 -1.81
CA ASP A 140 16.98 4.70 -1.15
C ASP A 140 16.26 3.97 -0.03
N ASP A 141 15.61 2.87 -0.40
CA ASP A 141 14.91 2.03 0.56
C ASP A 141 15.91 1.07 1.22
N PRO A 142 16.24 1.25 2.52
CA PRO A 142 17.19 0.39 3.22
C PRO A 142 16.67 -1.04 3.42
N PHE A 143 15.40 -1.30 3.13
CA PHE A 143 14.75 -2.61 3.27
C PHE A 143 14.84 -3.46 1.99
N TYR A 144 15.60 -2.99 1.01
CA TYR A 144 15.92 -3.72 -0.20
C TYR A 144 17.42 -3.82 -0.40
N VAL A 145 17.86 -5.02 -0.78
CA VAL A 145 19.21 -5.24 -1.30
C VAL A 145 19.03 -5.68 -2.72
N SER A 146 19.37 -4.79 -3.66
CA SER A 146 19.29 -5.05 -5.09
C SER A 146 20.69 -5.14 -5.64
N GLY A 147 20.98 -6.21 -6.37
CA GLY A 147 22.24 -6.29 -7.09
C GLY A 147 22.29 -5.43 -8.36
N GLU A 148 21.43 -4.41 -8.48
CA GLU A 148 21.65 -3.25 -9.34
C GLU A 148 22.89 -2.46 -8.87
N ARG A 149 23.14 -2.39 -7.55
CA ARG A 149 24.37 -1.82 -6.98
C ARG A 149 25.55 -2.76 -7.14
N TYR A 150 26.72 -2.25 -7.47
CA TYR A 150 27.90 -3.09 -7.69
C TYR A 150 28.29 -3.90 -6.43
N ASN A 151 28.34 -3.25 -5.28
CA ASN A 151 28.72 -3.89 -4.01
C ASN A 151 27.72 -4.96 -3.60
N ASP A 152 26.43 -4.64 -3.66
CA ASP A 152 25.35 -5.57 -3.34
C ASP A 152 25.33 -6.73 -4.33
N ARG A 153 25.60 -6.50 -5.62
CA ARG A 153 25.71 -7.55 -6.63
C ARG A 153 26.82 -8.55 -6.28
N LYS A 154 28.00 -8.06 -5.91
CA LYS A 154 29.12 -8.91 -5.50
C LYS A 154 28.82 -9.67 -4.21
N LEU A 155 28.20 -9.00 -3.23
CA LEU A 155 27.75 -9.62 -1.99
C LEU A 155 26.72 -10.72 -2.26
N LEU A 156 25.68 -10.42 -3.05
CA LEU A 156 24.62 -11.37 -3.41
C LEU A 156 25.17 -12.54 -4.22
N GLN A 157 26.03 -12.28 -5.20
CA GLN A 157 26.66 -13.34 -6.00
C GLN A 157 27.52 -14.26 -5.11
N HIS A 158 28.25 -13.70 -4.15
CA HIS A 158 29.04 -14.48 -3.21
C HIS A 158 28.16 -15.31 -2.25
N LEU A 159 27.11 -14.72 -1.68
CA LEU A 159 26.24 -15.38 -0.70
C LEU A 159 25.29 -16.41 -1.32
N LEU A 160 24.77 -16.15 -2.53
CA LEU A 160 23.85 -17.06 -3.21
C LEU A 160 24.58 -18.17 -3.95
N GLY A 161 25.79 -17.92 -4.46
CA GLY A 161 26.60 -18.91 -5.17
C GLY A 161 25.78 -19.72 -6.19
N ILE A 162 25.92 -21.04 -6.14
CA ILE A 162 25.22 -22.00 -7.02
C ILE A 162 23.70 -22.04 -6.73
N ARG A 163 23.27 -21.67 -5.51
CA ARG A 163 21.84 -21.72 -5.12
C ARG A 163 21.00 -20.69 -5.85
N GLY A 164 21.60 -19.62 -6.34
CA GLY A 164 20.91 -18.59 -7.12
C GLY A 164 20.32 -19.11 -8.45
N GLU A 165 20.87 -20.18 -9.02
CA GLU A 165 20.37 -20.77 -10.26
C GLU A 165 19.00 -21.45 -10.10
N GLN A 166 18.67 -21.89 -8.89
CA GLN A 166 17.40 -22.54 -8.58
C GLN A 166 16.21 -21.57 -8.54
N ILE A 167 16.48 -20.26 -8.55
CA ILE A 167 15.46 -19.21 -8.50
C ILE A 167 14.83 -19.01 -9.88
N LYS A 168 13.60 -19.52 -10.03
CA LYS A 168 12.88 -19.56 -11.32
C LYS A 168 12.24 -18.21 -11.72
N ARG A 169 11.89 -17.37 -10.74
CA ARG A 169 11.19 -16.10 -11.01
C ARG A 169 12.16 -15.04 -11.50
N LYS A 170 12.09 -14.73 -12.78
CA LYS A 170 12.83 -13.64 -13.43
C LYS A 170 11.92 -12.42 -13.55
N VAL A 171 12.40 -11.28 -13.09
CA VAL A 171 11.79 -9.96 -13.26
C VAL A 171 12.79 -9.14 -14.09
N VAL A 172 12.31 -8.51 -15.14
CA VAL A 172 13.17 -7.59 -15.90
C VAL A 172 13.36 -6.34 -15.05
N SER A 173 14.61 -6.01 -14.73
CA SER A 173 14.94 -4.76 -14.06
C SER A 173 14.54 -3.60 -14.99
N LYS A 174 13.86 -2.60 -14.44
CA LYS A 174 13.50 -1.38 -15.17
C LYS A 174 14.57 -0.30 -15.05
N GLU A 175 15.62 -0.53 -14.26
CA GLU A 175 16.57 0.50 -13.84
C GLU A 175 17.89 0.48 -14.60
N ILE A 176 18.66 1.56 -14.41
CA ILE A 176 20.03 1.71 -14.90
C ILE A 176 20.94 0.95 -13.94
N TRP A 177 21.64 -0.04 -14.47
CA TRP A 177 22.59 -0.83 -13.68
C TRP A 177 23.86 -0.04 -13.45
N GLU A 178 24.34 0.01 -12.22
CA GLU A 178 25.66 0.58 -11.93
C GLU A 178 26.73 -0.29 -12.61
N GLU A 179 27.48 0.31 -13.54
CA GLU A 179 28.53 -0.36 -14.32
C GLU A 179 29.86 -0.43 -13.56
N THR A 180 30.14 0.51 -12.65
CA THR A 180 31.41 0.64 -11.92
C THR A 180 31.19 1.28 -10.54
N SER A 181 32.05 1.01 -9.56
CA SER A 181 32.05 1.63 -8.21
C SER A 181 32.23 3.16 -8.18
N ALA A 182 32.27 3.81 -9.33
CA ALA A 182 32.46 5.25 -9.46
C ALA A 182 31.12 5.96 -9.25
N TYR A 183 30.83 6.27 -7.98
CA TYR A 183 29.95 7.33 -7.50
C TYR A 183 28.88 7.81 -8.49
N SER A 184 27.86 6.98 -8.73
CA SER A 184 26.69 7.37 -9.52
C SER A 184 25.62 7.90 -8.59
N SER A 185 25.23 9.14 -8.81
CA SER A 185 24.21 9.83 -8.04
C SER A 185 22.85 9.15 -8.21
N SER A 186 22.10 9.18 -7.11
CA SER A 186 20.73 8.73 -6.92
C SER A 186 19.78 9.14 -8.06
N ALA A 187 19.67 8.32 -9.11
CA ALA A 187 18.61 8.44 -10.11
C ALA A 187 17.52 7.40 -9.80
N ALA A 188 16.39 7.92 -9.31
CA ALA A 188 15.06 7.33 -9.14
C ALA A 188 14.94 5.80 -9.31
N ARG A 189 15.01 5.11 -8.18
CA ARG A 189 14.79 3.66 -8.04
C ARG A 189 13.30 3.36 -7.92
N HIS A 190 12.75 2.50 -8.77
CA HIS A 190 11.35 2.10 -8.72
C HIS A 190 11.19 0.65 -8.29
N ASN A 191 10.88 0.50 -7.01
CA ASN A 191 10.36 -0.70 -6.36
C ASN A 191 9.20 -1.32 -7.15
N THR A 192 9.10 -2.66 -7.17
CA THR A 192 7.94 -3.42 -7.69
C THR A 192 6.79 -3.53 -6.69
N ARG A 193 6.85 -2.77 -5.59
CA ARG A 193 5.83 -2.69 -4.53
C ARG A 193 4.70 -1.63 -4.69
N PRO A 194 4.73 -0.64 -5.60
CA PRO A 194 3.75 0.44 -5.63
C PRO A 194 2.37 -0.03 -6.11
N ASP A 195 2.22 -1.18 -6.76
CA ASP A 195 0.94 -1.58 -7.36
C ASP A 195 -0.16 -1.85 -6.33
N ASN A 196 0.20 -2.37 -5.15
CA ASN A 196 -0.77 -2.60 -4.07
C ASN A 196 -1.01 -1.32 -3.24
N TYR A 197 0.01 -0.48 -3.05
CA TYR A 197 -0.11 0.76 -2.29
C TYR A 197 -0.83 1.86 -3.09
N ARG A 198 -0.65 1.92 -4.40
CA ARG A 198 -1.37 2.84 -5.27
C ARG A 198 -2.88 2.65 -5.14
N ARG A 199 -3.36 1.42 -4.96
CA ARG A 199 -4.80 1.14 -4.75
C ARG A 199 -5.31 1.64 -3.40
N SER A 200 -4.56 1.45 -2.32
CA SER A 200 -4.97 1.95 -0.98
C SER A 200 -4.86 3.47 -0.87
N TRP A 201 -3.80 4.06 -1.44
CA TRP A 201 -3.61 5.50 -1.51
C TRP A 201 -4.71 6.18 -2.34
N ILE A 202 -5.01 5.64 -3.53
CA ILE A 202 -6.12 6.14 -4.36
C ILE A 202 -7.44 6.08 -3.59
N ARG A 203 -7.73 4.98 -2.89
CA ARG A 203 -8.97 4.85 -2.10
C ARG A 203 -9.06 5.91 -0.99
N GLY A 204 -8.00 6.08 -0.19
CA GLY A 204 -7.96 7.09 0.86
C GLY A 204 -8.03 8.52 0.32
N PHE A 205 -7.47 8.76 -0.86
CA PHE A 205 -7.55 10.04 -1.55
C PHE A 205 -8.98 10.32 -2.03
N TRP A 206 -9.68 9.34 -2.61
CA TRP A 206 -11.10 9.47 -3.00
C TRP A 206 -12.02 9.70 -1.81
N GLU A 207 -11.77 9.06 -0.66
CA GLU A 207 -12.54 9.31 0.56
C GLU A 207 -12.38 10.78 1.01
N ARG A 208 -11.16 11.33 0.97
CA ARG A 208 -10.90 12.75 1.30
C ARG A 208 -11.54 13.71 0.30
N ILE A 209 -11.46 13.41 -1.00
CA ILE A 209 -12.12 14.19 -2.05
C ILE A 209 -13.64 14.15 -1.86
N GLY A 210 -14.22 12.99 -1.54
CA GLY A 210 -15.66 12.86 -1.30
C GLY A 210 -16.13 13.77 -0.16
N VAL A 211 -15.42 13.76 0.97
CA VAL A 211 -15.71 14.66 2.09
C VAL A 211 -15.56 16.13 1.71
N ALA A 212 -14.51 16.50 0.96
CA ALA A 212 -14.27 17.87 0.52
C ALA A 212 -15.33 18.38 -0.48
N ILE A 213 -15.79 17.52 -1.39
CA ILE A 213 -16.87 17.86 -2.34
C ILE A 213 -18.18 18.07 -1.59
N VAL A 214 -18.52 17.19 -0.65
CA VAL A 214 -19.77 17.30 0.13
C VAL A 214 -19.75 18.58 0.98
N SER A 215 -18.63 18.90 1.63
CA SER A 215 -18.52 20.12 2.43
C SER A 215 -18.52 21.40 1.56
N GLY A 216 -17.84 21.37 0.41
CA GLY A 216 -17.86 22.47 -0.55
C GLY A 216 -19.25 22.73 -1.12
N ALA A 217 -19.99 21.67 -1.47
CA ALA A 217 -21.38 21.78 -1.93
C ALA A 217 -22.27 22.39 -0.85
N PHE A 218 -22.09 22.02 0.42
CA PHE A 218 -22.82 22.61 1.55
C PHE A 218 -22.56 24.11 1.74
N LEU A 219 -21.38 24.62 1.39
CA LEU A 219 -21.08 26.05 1.46
C LEU A 219 -21.62 26.82 0.24
N ILE A 220 -21.51 26.24 -0.96
CA ILE A 220 -21.90 26.90 -2.21
C ILE A 220 -23.42 26.90 -2.42
N ALA A 221 -24.10 25.82 -2.03
CA ALA A 221 -25.55 25.66 -2.22
C ALA A 221 -26.40 26.81 -1.64
N PRO A 222 -26.23 27.25 -0.39
CA PRO A 222 -27.01 28.38 0.15
C PRO A 222 -26.72 29.70 -0.56
N MET A 223 -25.48 29.96 -1.02
CA MET A 223 -25.18 31.14 -1.83
C MET A 223 -25.92 31.11 -3.17
N TRP A 224 -25.87 29.97 -3.88
CA TRP A 224 -26.57 29.79 -5.15
C TRP A 224 -28.09 29.92 -5.00
N LEU A 225 -28.64 29.37 -3.92
CA LEU A 225 -30.07 29.41 -3.64
C LEU A 225 -30.55 30.84 -3.33
N MET A 226 -29.75 31.62 -2.62
CA MET A 226 -30.03 33.04 -2.36
C MET A 226 -29.99 33.91 -3.61
N VAL A 227 -29.04 33.66 -4.52
CA VAL A 227 -28.98 34.39 -5.81
C VAL A 227 -30.20 34.09 -6.68
N LEU A 228 -30.73 32.85 -6.63
CA LEU A 228 -31.82 32.44 -7.51
C LEU A 228 -33.21 32.90 -7.04
N ARG A 229 -33.41 33.11 -5.73
CA ARG A 229 -34.69 33.58 -5.17
C ARG A 229 -34.47 34.74 -4.21
N ASN A 230 -34.66 35.95 -4.73
CA ASN A 230 -34.44 37.20 -4.00
C ASN A 230 -35.62 37.54 -3.05
N THR A 231 -35.88 36.67 -2.06
CA THR A 231 -36.88 36.94 -1.02
C THR A 231 -36.31 36.62 0.36
N LEU A 232 -36.52 37.56 1.30
CA LEU A 232 -35.98 37.53 2.66
C LEU A 232 -36.29 36.22 3.41
N TYR A 233 -37.51 35.72 3.25
CA TYR A 233 -37.96 34.47 3.86
C TYR A 233 -37.21 33.24 3.33
N THR A 234 -36.85 33.22 2.05
CA THR A 234 -36.18 32.07 1.45
C THR A 234 -34.75 31.92 1.96
N GLY A 235 -34.04 33.04 2.15
CA GLY A 235 -32.70 33.05 2.73
C GLY A 235 -32.67 32.60 4.19
N LEU A 236 -33.64 33.03 4.99
CA LEU A 236 -33.75 32.64 6.41
C LEU A 236 -34.06 31.14 6.56
N ILE A 237 -35.01 30.63 5.76
CA ILE A 237 -35.41 29.22 5.77
C ILE A 237 -34.28 28.32 5.25
N SER A 238 -33.61 28.72 4.17
CA SER A 238 -32.51 27.91 3.62
C SER A 238 -31.34 27.82 4.61
N THR A 239 -30.95 28.94 5.24
CA THR A 239 -29.81 28.92 6.17
C THR A 239 -30.09 28.10 7.42
N THR A 240 -31.27 28.23 8.03
CA THR A 240 -31.65 27.35 9.15
C THR A 240 -31.68 25.88 8.73
N GLY A 241 -32.30 25.55 7.59
CA GLY A 241 -32.33 24.18 7.09
C GLY A 241 -30.94 23.57 6.84
N PHE A 242 -30.07 24.28 6.11
CA PHE A 242 -28.71 23.82 5.82
C PHE A 242 -27.84 23.69 7.07
N VAL A 243 -27.92 24.64 8.02
CA VAL A 243 -27.21 24.55 9.31
C VAL A 243 -27.70 23.36 10.13
N THR A 244 -29.02 23.10 10.18
CA THR A 244 -29.56 21.94 10.91
C THR A 244 -29.09 20.63 10.29
N VAL A 245 -29.16 20.46 8.97
CA VAL A 245 -28.71 19.23 8.31
C VAL A 245 -27.19 19.04 8.48
N PHE A 246 -26.41 20.12 8.36
CA PHE A 246 -24.96 20.08 8.59
C PHE A 246 -24.62 19.68 10.03
N GLY A 247 -25.30 20.27 11.02
CA GLY A 247 -25.15 19.95 12.43
C GLY A 247 -25.51 18.49 12.74
N LEU A 248 -26.61 17.98 12.17
CA LEU A 248 -27.01 16.58 12.32
C LEU A 248 -25.98 15.62 11.71
N THR A 249 -25.48 15.97 10.52
CA THR A 249 -24.48 15.17 9.79
C THR A 249 -23.16 15.15 10.57
N THR A 250 -22.68 16.30 11.03
CA THR A 250 -21.45 16.37 11.84
C THR A 250 -21.61 15.67 13.19
N ALA A 251 -22.77 15.74 13.85
CA ALA A 251 -23.04 15.00 15.07
C ALA A 251 -23.01 13.47 14.88
N ALA A 252 -23.37 12.97 13.69
CA ALA A 252 -23.28 11.55 13.38
C ALA A 252 -21.85 11.08 13.06
N PHE A 253 -21.01 11.95 12.50
CA PHE A 253 -19.65 11.60 12.07
C PHE A 253 -18.57 11.87 13.12
N LEU A 254 -18.68 12.96 13.89
CA LEU A 254 -17.68 13.34 14.89
C LEU A 254 -18.00 12.67 16.22
N ARG A 255 -16.98 12.07 16.84
CA ARG A 255 -17.11 11.46 18.17
C ARG A 255 -17.04 12.47 19.31
N SER A 256 -16.48 13.65 19.05
CA SER A 256 -16.29 14.69 20.06
C SER A 256 -17.38 15.77 19.96
N PRO A 257 -18.19 15.98 21.00
CA PRO A 257 -19.25 16.99 20.96
C PRO A 257 -18.71 18.42 20.87
N THR A 258 -17.51 18.70 21.38
CA THR A 258 -16.88 20.03 21.32
C THR A 258 -16.49 20.43 19.89
N GLU A 259 -16.03 19.46 19.11
CA GLU A 259 -15.68 19.65 17.70
C GLU A 259 -16.94 19.90 16.85
N VAL A 260 -18.05 19.21 17.16
CA VAL A 260 -19.35 19.42 16.49
C VAL A 260 -19.86 20.83 16.75
N MET A 261 -19.83 21.30 18.00
CA MET A 261 -20.27 22.66 18.35
C MET A 261 -19.42 23.71 17.66
N SER A 262 -18.09 23.55 17.63
CA SER A 262 -17.17 24.49 16.99
C SER A 262 -17.39 24.55 15.46
N CYS A 263 -17.49 23.40 14.79
CA CYS A 263 -17.76 23.36 13.34
C CYS A 263 -19.12 23.94 12.98
N THR A 264 -20.16 23.62 13.75
CA THR A 264 -21.53 24.12 13.49
C THR A 264 -21.60 25.63 13.73
N ALA A 265 -20.98 26.13 14.80
CA ALA A 265 -20.92 27.56 15.08
C ALA A 265 -20.16 28.33 14.00
N ALA A 266 -19.01 27.80 13.55
CA ALA A 266 -18.24 28.41 12.46
C ALA A 266 -19.04 28.45 11.15
N TYR A 267 -19.72 27.36 10.80
CA TYR A 267 -20.56 27.29 9.60
C TYR A 267 -21.77 28.25 9.68
N ALA A 268 -22.44 28.29 10.82
CA ALA A 268 -23.56 29.20 11.05
C ALA A 268 -23.12 30.67 10.97
N ALA A 269 -21.97 31.03 11.55
CA ALA A 269 -21.45 32.39 11.50
C ALA A 269 -21.22 32.87 10.06
N VAL A 270 -20.61 32.01 9.22
CA VAL A 270 -20.38 32.33 7.81
C VAL A 270 -21.70 32.57 7.08
N LEU A 271 -22.70 31.69 7.25
CA LEU A 271 -23.99 31.85 6.59
C LEU A 271 -24.76 33.09 7.07
N VAL A 272 -24.72 33.40 8.37
CA VAL A 272 -25.38 34.59 8.93
C VAL A 272 -24.77 35.87 8.37
N VAL A 273 -23.44 35.95 8.24
CA VAL A 273 -22.78 37.10 7.60
C VAL A 273 -23.25 37.27 6.16
N PHE A 274 -23.35 36.18 5.39
CA PHE A 274 -23.86 36.24 4.02
C PHE A 274 -25.32 36.70 3.94
N VAL A 275 -26.20 36.22 4.83
CA VAL A 275 -27.59 36.70 4.91
C VAL A 275 -27.62 38.20 5.18
N GLY A 276 -26.81 38.67 6.14
CA GLY A 276 -26.74 40.08 6.53
C GLY A 276 -26.38 40.99 5.35
N LEU A 277 -25.33 40.65 4.60
CA LEU A 277 -24.88 41.43 3.44
C LEU A 277 -25.94 41.52 2.33
N ILE A 278 -26.71 40.45 2.12
CA ILE A 278 -27.78 40.43 1.11
C ILE A 278 -28.97 41.29 1.56
N THR A 279 -29.27 41.33 2.86
CA THR A 279 -30.35 42.19 3.38
C THR A 279 -30.02 43.67 3.36
N GLU A 280 -28.74 44.05 3.49
CA GLU A 280 -28.30 45.44 3.35
C GLU A 280 -28.41 45.93 1.92
N THR A 281 -27.91 45.14 0.95
CA THR A 281 -27.99 45.48 -0.48
C THR A 281 -29.42 45.52 -1.04
N ALA A 282 -30.38 44.83 -0.43
CA ALA A 282 -31.80 44.90 -0.81
C ALA A 282 -32.53 46.15 -0.30
N LYS A 283 -31.88 46.97 0.54
CA LYS A 283 -32.49 48.15 1.18
C LYS A 283 -32.12 49.47 0.48
N ASP A 284 -31.15 49.43 -0.42
CA ASP A 284 -30.77 50.49 -1.36
C ASP A 284 -31.47 50.29 -2.71
#